data_AF-A0A2K1JTF2-F1
#
_entry.id   AF-A0A2K1JTF2-F1
#
_cell.length_a   1.000
_cell.length_b   1.000
_cell.length_c   1.000
_cell.angle_alpha   90.00
_cell.angle_beta   90.00
_cell.angle_gamma   90.00
#
_symmetry.space_group_name_H-M   'P 1'
#
loop_
_entity.id
_entity.type
_entity.pdbx_description
1 polymer ?
#
loop_
_entity_poly.entity_id
_entity_poly.type
_entity_poly.pdbx_seq_one_letter_code
_entity_poly.pdbx_strand_id
1 'polypeptide(L)'
;MNPAMRRFVYFLALTCLTLRGTNGAPHGSRTYIVHMERNTSHHSVLDKSACYVGMMQRATEVLAEGHPDDGMDCLHHVYDHVLDGFSARLTPEQAEFMGKMPGVKGLHPDVPVQLATTRSTEFLGLASASGRLWADGKSGEDMIIGVIDSGIWPERLSFDDLSLGPIPARWNGVCEVGTSFTVSNCNRKIIGARFIFAGREADIGRPIEDGVEDYKSPRDMVGHGTHCASTAAGMHVARAVSPTGLAEGTAAGTAPKARIAVYKALWGPEGVGSTADLIKAIDWAVADGVDVISYSVSGSTGEYFTQDYLMNIAMYNAVKRGIFFSVSAGNEGPAPGTVAHVAPWVTTVAATTQDRDIDTNVELGDGTVLKGRSDYDGTALAEQVPLVFGGDIAVSALYADNATFCERDTIDESKAVGKIVLCFQDDVERNRTIPAGAV
;
A
#
# COMPACT_ATOMS: atom_id res chain seq x y z
N MET A 1 10.32 57.48 25.07
CA MET A 1 9.03 56.95 24.59
C MET A 1 9.12 55.43 24.61
N ASN A 2 8.13 54.77 25.21
CA ASN A 2 7.78 53.34 25.07
C ASN A 2 6.42 53.33 24.33
N PRO A 3 5.87 52.22 23.78
CA PRO A 3 6.24 50.79 23.87
C PRO A 3 6.39 50.15 22.45
N ALA A 4 6.42 48.83 22.19
CA ALA A 4 6.08 47.66 23.00
C ALA A 4 6.76 46.34 22.55
N MET A 5 6.91 45.42 23.52
CA MET A 5 6.62 43.95 23.48
C MET A 5 6.95 43.11 22.22
N ARG A 6 7.42 41.85 22.33
CA ARG A 6 7.50 40.90 23.47
C ARG A 6 8.62 39.89 23.19
N ARG A 7 9.49 39.61 24.16
CA ARG A 7 10.30 38.36 24.17
C ARG A 7 9.59 37.37 25.07
N PHE A 8 9.25 36.18 24.56
CA PHE A 8 8.77 35.08 25.39
C PHE A 8 9.97 34.24 25.85
N VAL A 9 10.11 34.10 27.16
CA VAL A 9 11.04 33.17 27.81
C VAL A 9 10.24 31.94 28.17
N TYR A 10 10.65 30.76 27.69
CA TYR A 10 10.07 29.50 28.17
C TYR A 10 10.84 29.03 29.41
N PHE A 11 10.10 28.83 30.50
CA PHE A 11 10.62 28.31 31.76
C PHE A 11 10.84 26.81 31.68
N LEU A 12 12.02 26.35 32.14
CA LEU A 12 12.27 24.94 32.39
C LEU A 12 11.62 24.55 33.73
N ALA A 13 10.46 23.90 33.69
CA ALA A 13 9.77 23.42 34.89
C ALA A 13 10.26 22.00 35.24
N LEU A 14 11.10 21.90 36.26
CA LEU A 14 11.56 20.63 36.82
C LEU A 14 10.52 20.12 37.84
N THR A 15 9.72 19.11 37.48
CA THR A 15 8.83 18.42 38.43
C THR A 15 9.13 16.93 38.50
N CYS A 16 9.97 16.54 39.46
CA CYS A 16 10.02 15.17 39.94
C CYS A 16 8.73 14.82 40.68
N LEU A 17 7.86 13.99 40.09
CA LEU A 17 6.85 13.26 40.85
C LEU A 17 6.92 11.76 40.52
N THR A 18 7.49 11.03 41.49
CA THR A 18 7.20 9.62 41.83
C THR A 18 6.77 8.67 40.71
N LEU A 19 7.72 7.84 40.26
CA LEU A 19 7.43 6.54 39.64
C LEU A 19 6.60 5.68 40.60
N ARG A 20 5.27 5.65 40.39
CA ARG A 20 4.44 4.50 40.77
C ARG A 20 4.26 3.67 39.51
N GLY A 21 4.83 2.47 39.51
CA GLY A 21 4.54 1.50 38.47
C GLY A 21 3.10 1.04 38.58
N THR A 22 2.33 1.16 37.50
CA THR A 22 1.04 0.50 37.32
C THR A 22 0.96 -0.05 35.90
N ASN A 23 1.27 -1.35 35.81
CA ASN A 23 0.79 -2.36 34.86
C ASN A 23 0.96 -2.11 33.35
N GLY A 24 1.37 -3.17 32.64
CA GLY A 24 1.61 -3.15 31.20
C GLY A 24 0.33 -3.06 30.37
N ALA A 25 0.52 -3.04 29.05
CA ALA A 25 -0.56 -3.00 28.06
C ALA A 25 -1.66 -4.03 28.35
N PRO A 26 -2.95 -3.66 28.24
CA PRO A 26 -4.04 -4.61 28.39
C PRO A 26 -4.01 -5.65 27.26
N HIS A 27 -3.96 -6.92 27.67
CA HIS A 27 -4.17 -8.15 26.91
C HIS A 27 -4.53 -8.05 25.41
N GLY A 28 -3.51 -8.19 24.54
CA GLY A 28 -3.52 -9.11 23.40
C GLY A 28 -4.54 -8.95 22.27
N SER A 29 -5.35 -7.89 22.24
CA SER A 29 -6.38 -7.69 21.21
C SER A 29 -5.78 -7.44 19.82
N ARG A 30 -6.50 -7.89 18.78
CA ARG A 30 -6.13 -7.75 17.37
C ARG A 30 -7.36 -7.43 16.52
N THR A 31 -7.16 -6.87 15.33
CA THR A 31 -8.24 -6.78 14.34
C THR A 31 -8.53 -8.16 13.76
N TYR A 32 -9.80 -8.56 13.83
CA TYR A 32 -10.32 -9.76 13.19
C TYR A 32 -11.45 -9.39 12.23
N ILE A 33 -11.60 -10.19 11.18
CA ILE A 33 -12.69 -10.11 10.21
C ILE A 33 -13.64 -11.28 10.44
N VAL A 34 -14.89 -10.96 10.74
CA VAL A 34 -15.99 -11.87 11.04
C VAL A 34 -16.84 -12.06 9.78
N HIS A 35 -16.80 -13.27 9.22
CA HIS A 35 -17.66 -13.67 8.11
C HIS A 35 -19.02 -14.10 8.65
N MET A 36 -20.09 -13.57 8.08
CA MET A 36 -21.46 -13.91 8.42
C MET A 36 -22.14 -14.71 7.30
N GLU A 37 -23.12 -15.53 7.68
CA GLU A 37 -24.11 -16.04 6.75
C GLU A 37 -24.92 -14.90 6.14
N ARG A 38 -25.08 -14.93 4.82
CA ARG A 38 -25.87 -13.97 4.07
C ARG A 38 -27.32 -13.95 4.54
N ASN A 39 -27.66 -12.95 5.34
CA ASN A 39 -29.01 -12.75 5.85
C ASN A 39 -29.75 -11.66 5.07
N THR A 40 -30.85 -12.04 4.43
CA THR A 40 -31.67 -11.13 3.61
C THR A 40 -32.73 -10.35 4.42
N SER A 41 -32.81 -10.51 5.74
CA SER A 41 -33.79 -9.83 6.60
C SER A 41 -33.38 -8.42 7.07
N HIS A 42 -32.12 -8.02 6.85
CA HIS A 42 -31.63 -6.66 7.16
C HIS A 42 -31.36 -5.93 5.84
N HIS A 43 -32.01 -4.79 5.65
CA HIS A 43 -32.05 -4.11 4.35
C HIS A 43 -31.09 -2.93 4.23
N SER A 44 -30.46 -2.49 5.33
CA SER A 44 -29.46 -1.42 5.32
C SER A 44 -28.20 -1.79 6.11
N VAL A 45 -27.10 -1.13 5.75
CA VAL A 45 -25.81 -1.22 6.47
C VAL A 45 -25.97 -0.81 7.93
N LEU A 46 -26.83 0.16 8.25
CA LEU A 46 -27.08 0.62 9.63
C LEU A 46 -27.76 -0.46 10.47
N ASP A 47 -28.73 -1.20 9.91
CA ASP A 47 -29.37 -2.33 10.59
C ASP A 47 -28.36 -3.45 10.87
N LYS A 48 -27.44 -3.70 9.92
CA LYS A 48 -26.34 -4.67 10.07
C LYS A 48 -25.34 -4.22 11.14
N SER A 49 -24.89 -2.96 11.15
CA SER A 49 -24.00 -2.39 12.19
C SER A 49 -24.57 -2.56 13.60
N ALA A 50 -25.85 -2.23 13.80
CA ALA A 50 -26.52 -2.39 15.10
C ALA A 50 -26.60 -3.86 15.54
N CYS A 51 -26.86 -4.78 14.60
CA CYS A 51 -26.85 -6.21 14.87
C CYS A 51 -25.46 -6.72 15.28
N TYR A 52 -24.41 -6.31 14.57
CA TYR A 52 -23.04 -6.75 14.82
C TYR A 52 -22.46 -6.20 16.13
N VAL A 53 -22.74 -4.94 16.50
CA VAL A 53 -22.40 -4.43 17.85
C VAL A 53 -23.12 -5.23 18.94
N GLY A 54 -24.40 -5.58 18.76
CA GLY A 54 -25.11 -6.45 19.70
C GLY A 54 -24.49 -7.85 19.84
N MET A 55 -23.79 -8.35 18.82
CA MET A 55 -23.00 -9.59 18.91
C MET A 55 -21.71 -9.39 19.73
N MET A 56 -21.01 -8.28 19.54
CA MET A 56 -19.79 -7.97 20.32
C MET A 56 -20.11 -7.76 21.80
N GLN A 57 -21.14 -6.98 22.12
CA GLN A 57 -21.61 -6.76 23.50
C GLN A 57 -21.95 -8.07 24.21
N ARG A 58 -22.63 -8.99 23.51
CA ARG A 58 -22.95 -10.31 24.05
C ARG A 58 -21.72 -11.19 24.30
N ALA A 59 -20.62 -10.98 23.57
CA ALA A 59 -19.35 -11.67 23.86
C ALA A 59 -18.79 -11.20 25.21
N THR A 60 -18.70 -9.89 25.40
CA THR A 60 -18.18 -9.25 26.62
C THR A 60 -19.04 -9.57 27.85
N GLU A 61 -20.37 -9.53 27.72
CA GLU A 61 -21.30 -9.92 28.80
C GLU A 61 -21.09 -11.36 29.29
N VAL A 62 -20.83 -12.30 28.37
CA VAL A 62 -20.67 -13.73 28.69
C VAL A 62 -19.28 -14.05 29.22
N LEU A 63 -18.24 -13.37 28.72
CA LEU A 63 -16.85 -13.56 29.16
C LEU A 63 -16.53 -12.81 30.46
N ALA A 64 -17.41 -11.89 30.89
CA ALA A 64 -17.26 -11.05 32.10
C ALA A 64 -15.95 -10.24 32.12
N GLU A 65 -15.47 -9.84 30.94
CA GLU A 65 -14.25 -9.04 30.79
C GLU A 65 -14.47 -7.62 31.33
N GLY A 66 -13.56 -7.17 32.21
CA GLY A 66 -13.70 -5.90 32.95
C GLY A 66 -13.48 -4.63 32.11
N HIS A 67 -13.29 -4.75 30.80
CA HIS A 67 -13.05 -3.65 29.86
C HIS A 67 -13.97 -3.80 28.64
N PRO A 68 -14.94 -2.89 28.43
CA PRO A 68 -15.88 -2.97 27.31
C PRO A 68 -15.24 -2.41 26.03
N ASP A 69 -14.38 -3.21 25.38
CA ASP A 69 -13.99 -3.00 23.98
C ASP A 69 -15.04 -3.73 23.10
N ASP A 70 -16.29 -3.29 23.19
CA ASP A 70 -17.47 -3.94 22.59
C ASP A 70 -18.50 -2.99 21.95
N GLY A 71 -18.22 -1.68 22.02
CA GLY A 71 -19.05 -0.63 21.44
C GLY A 71 -18.84 -0.43 19.94
N MET A 72 -19.49 0.59 19.38
CA MET A 72 -19.34 0.97 17.97
C MET A 72 -17.89 1.36 17.61
N ASP A 73 -17.11 1.85 18.58
CA ASP A 73 -15.69 2.21 18.42
C ASP A 73 -14.77 0.99 18.20
N CYS A 74 -15.29 -0.23 18.39
CA CYS A 74 -14.59 -1.48 18.12
C CYS A 74 -15.01 -2.10 16.78
N LEU A 75 -16.04 -1.57 16.12
CA LEU A 75 -16.53 -2.00 14.81
C LEU A 75 -15.91 -1.11 13.73
N HIS A 76 -15.03 -1.67 12.90
CA HIS A 76 -14.32 -0.87 11.90
C HIS A 76 -15.12 -0.77 10.61
N HIS A 77 -15.60 -1.91 10.12
CA HIS A 77 -16.27 -2.01 8.82
C HIS A 77 -17.45 -2.95 8.85
N VAL A 78 -18.44 -2.63 8.02
CA VAL A 78 -19.54 -3.53 7.65
C VAL A 78 -19.51 -3.76 6.15
N TYR A 79 -19.49 -5.03 5.77
CA TYR A 79 -19.52 -5.50 4.40
C TYR A 79 -20.95 -5.94 4.03
N ASP A 80 -21.38 -5.61 2.81
CA ASP A 80 -22.74 -5.93 2.35
C ASP A 80 -22.79 -6.48 0.92
N HIS A 81 -21.91 -6.01 0.04
CA HIS A 81 -21.98 -6.29 -1.39
C HIS A 81 -21.02 -7.40 -1.83
N VAL A 82 -19.88 -7.51 -1.15
CA VAL A 82 -18.74 -8.41 -1.49
C VAL A 82 -18.56 -9.53 -0.47
N LEU A 83 -18.77 -9.22 0.80
CA LEU A 83 -18.82 -10.16 1.92
C LEU A 83 -20.04 -9.79 2.74
N ASP A 84 -20.71 -10.76 3.36
CA ASP A 84 -21.64 -10.47 4.45
C ASP A 84 -20.83 -10.60 5.74
N GLY A 85 -20.67 -9.52 6.51
CA GLY A 85 -19.89 -9.55 7.75
C GLY A 85 -19.35 -8.21 8.19
N PHE A 86 -18.38 -8.25 9.10
CA PHE A 86 -17.75 -7.07 9.66
C PHE A 86 -16.30 -7.34 10.09
N SER A 87 -15.57 -6.29 10.44
CA SER A 87 -14.30 -6.40 11.15
C SER A 87 -14.35 -5.65 12.46
N ALA A 88 -13.74 -6.21 13.49
CA ALA A 88 -13.67 -5.61 14.81
C ALA A 88 -12.35 -5.90 15.50
N ARG A 89 -11.99 -5.06 16.47
CA ARG A 89 -10.88 -5.33 17.39
C ARG A 89 -11.43 -6.22 18.48
N LEU A 90 -10.86 -7.41 18.64
CA LEU A 90 -11.31 -8.41 19.60
C LEU A 90 -10.12 -8.92 20.41
N THR A 91 -10.35 -9.26 21.68
CA THR A 91 -9.47 -10.15 22.44
C THR A 91 -9.47 -11.55 21.80
N PRO A 92 -8.41 -12.36 21.97
CA PRO A 92 -8.41 -13.76 21.54
C PRO A 92 -9.60 -14.57 22.07
N GLU A 93 -10.05 -14.25 23.28
CA GLU A 93 -11.20 -14.86 23.97
C GLU A 93 -12.53 -14.43 23.34
N GLN A 94 -12.73 -13.13 23.10
CA GLN A 94 -13.87 -12.60 22.34
C GLN A 94 -13.91 -13.20 20.92
N ALA A 95 -12.77 -13.30 20.25
CA ALA A 95 -12.61 -13.93 18.94
C ALA A 95 -13.06 -15.40 18.96
N GLU A 96 -12.57 -16.21 19.91
CA GLU A 96 -12.96 -17.61 20.03
C GLU A 96 -14.47 -17.79 20.33
N PHE A 97 -15.06 -16.89 21.12
CA PHE A 97 -16.50 -16.89 21.37
C PHE A 97 -17.30 -16.49 20.12
N MET A 98 -16.83 -15.48 19.38
CA MET A 98 -17.48 -14.99 18.15
C MET A 98 -17.51 -16.06 17.07
N GLY A 99 -16.42 -16.82 16.89
CA GLY A 99 -16.36 -17.97 15.99
C GLY A 99 -17.38 -19.09 16.27
N LYS A 100 -18.03 -19.09 17.45
CA LYS A 100 -19.06 -20.06 17.86
C LYS A 100 -20.49 -19.50 17.77
N MET A 101 -20.68 -18.24 17.40
CA MET A 101 -22.00 -17.64 17.32
C MET A 101 -22.84 -18.16 16.13
N PRO A 102 -24.16 -18.35 16.30
CA PRO A 102 -25.04 -18.68 15.19
C PRO A 102 -24.95 -17.64 14.05
N GLY A 103 -24.69 -18.11 12.84
CA GLY A 103 -24.54 -17.26 11.67
C GLY A 103 -23.10 -16.79 11.38
N VAL A 104 -22.12 -17.05 12.25
CA VAL A 104 -20.69 -16.81 11.91
C VAL A 104 -20.17 -17.98 11.08
N LYS A 105 -19.47 -17.68 9.97
CA LYS A 105 -18.91 -18.64 9.01
C LYS A 105 -17.39 -18.73 9.02
N GLY A 106 -16.70 -17.80 9.65
CA GLY A 106 -15.24 -17.73 9.69
C GLY A 106 -14.75 -16.49 10.42
N LEU A 107 -13.51 -16.54 10.91
CA LEU A 107 -12.87 -15.48 11.66
C LEU A 107 -11.38 -15.44 11.33
N HIS A 108 -10.87 -14.29 10.87
CA HIS A 108 -9.53 -14.19 10.27
C HIS A 108 -8.77 -12.96 10.79
N PRO A 109 -7.48 -13.07 11.16
CA PRO A 109 -6.60 -11.93 11.49
C PRO A 109 -6.10 -11.20 10.23
N ASP A 110 -5.28 -10.16 10.40
CA ASP A 110 -5.04 -9.09 9.40
C ASP A 110 -3.53 -8.83 9.05
N VAL A 111 -3.18 -8.32 7.84
CA VAL A 111 -1.81 -8.46 7.20
C VAL A 111 -1.38 -7.37 6.11
N PRO A 112 -0.06 -6.92 6.00
CA PRO A 112 0.53 -5.82 5.11
C PRO A 112 1.18 -6.15 3.69
N VAL A 113 1.59 -5.13 2.81
CA VAL A 113 1.65 -5.19 1.26
C VAL A 113 2.52 -4.09 0.44
N GLN A 114 3.10 -4.27 -0.84
CA GLN A 114 3.89 -3.24 -1.73
C GLN A 114 3.99 -3.34 -3.39
N LEU A 115 4.91 -2.60 -4.15
CA LEU A 115 4.81 -1.70 -5.45
C LEU A 115 5.56 -1.90 -6.90
N ALA A 116 5.20 -1.17 -8.04
CA ALA A 116 6.01 -0.37 -9.13
C ALA A 116 6.14 -0.63 -10.74
N THR A 117 6.10 0.39 -11.71
CA THR A 117 6.54 0.38 -13.22
C THR A 117 6.71 1.75 -14.09
N THR A 118 7.47 1.86 -15.25
CA THR A 118 7.41 3.00 -16.31
C THR A 118 7.68 2.78 -17.86
N ARG A 119 8.43 1.80 -18.40
CA ARG A 119 8.73 1.62 -19.89
C ARG A 119 7.79 0.63 -20.59
N SER A 120 6.88 0.06 -19.83
CA SER A 120 6.07 -1.12 -20.15
C SER A 120 5.24 -1.02 -21.43
N THR A 121 4.65 0.12 -21.76
CA THR A 121 3.65 0.21 -22.85
C THR A 121 4.23 0.04 -24.26
N GLU A 122 5.44 0.53 -24.52
CA GLU A 122 6.16 0.31 -25.78
C GLU A 122 6.69 -1.11 -25.90
N PHE A 123 7.24 -1.66 -24.80
CA PHE A 123 7.73 -3.04 -24.72
C PHE A 123 6.61 -4.06 -24.98
N LEU A 124 5.40 -3.80 -24.46
CA LEU A 124 4.18 -4.56 -24.75
C LEU A 124 3.59 -4.30 -26.14
N GLY A 125 4.18 -3.40 -26.93
CA GLY A 125 3.78 -3.10 -28.30
C GLY A 125 2.46 -2.35 -28.45
N LEU A 126 1.88 -1.78 -27.38
CA LEU A 126 0.52 -1.19 -27.37
C LEU A 126 0.35 0.00 -28.32
N ALA A 127 1.45 0.71 -28.59
CA ALA A 127 1.55 1.83 -29.53
C ALA A 127 2.04 1.43 -30.94
N SER A 128 2.40 0.15 -31.16
CA SER A 128 3.08 -0.30 -32.38
C SER A 128 2.11 -0.64 -33.51
N ALA A 129 2.56 -0.51 -34.77
CA ALA A 129 1.78 -0.94 -35.94
C ALA A 129 1.44 -2.45 -35.94
N SER A 130 2.22 -3.26 -35.21
CA SER A 130 2.01 -4.69 -34.97
C SER A 130 1.03 -4.99 -33.82
N GLY A 131 0.94 -4.10 -32.82
CA GLY A 131 0.06 -4.23 -31.65
C GLY A 131 -1.08 -3.21 -31.69
N ARG A 132 -2.11 -3.49 -32.51
CA ARG A 132 -3.16 -2.52 -32.87
C ARG A 132 -4.13 -2.10 -31.75
N LEU A 133 -3.91 -2.44 -30.47
CA LEU A 133 -4.94 -2.26 -29.43
C LEU A 133 -5.42 -0.80 -29.31
N TRP A 134 -4.51 0.17 -29.20
CA TRP A 134 -4.88 1.59 -29.17
C TRP A 134 -5.34 2.11 -30.54
N ALA A 135 -4.74 1.62 -31.64
CA ALA A 135 -5.12 2.00 -33.01
C ALA A 135 -6.53 1.53 -33.40
N ASP A 136 -7.01 0.44 -32.81
CA ASP A 136 -8.35 -0.13 -32.95
C ASP A 136 -9.37 0.51 -31.99
N GLY A 137 -9.01 1.61 -31.30
CA GLY A 137 -9.90 2.33 -30.40
C GLY A 137 -10.18 1.63 -29.07
N LYS A 138 -9.23 0.81 -28.58
CA LYS A 138 -9.30 0.11 -27.29
C LYS A 138 -8.27 0.68 -26.31
N SER A 139 -8.31 1.99 -26.08
CA SER A 139 -7.47 2.69 -25.10
C SER A 139 -8.14 2.85 -23.73
N GLY A 140 -9.27 2.18 -23.50
CA GLY A 140 -10.04 2.22 -22.26
C GLY A 140 -11.22 3.20 -22.28
N GLU A 141 -11.67 3.65 -23.45
CA GLU A 141 -12.84 4.52 -23.62
C GLU A 141 -14.03 4.06 -22.76
N ASP A 142 -14.52 4.98 -21.92
CA ASP A 142 -15.61 4.80 -20.96
C ASP A 142 -15.49 3.62 -19.96
N MET A 143 -14.31 3.02 -19.84
CA MET A 143 -13.96 2.07 -18.77
C MET A 143 -13.55 2.80 -17.50
N ILE A 144 -13.85 2.21 -16.34
CA ILE A 144 -13.57 2.74 -15.01
C ILE A 144 -12.70 1.72 -14.28
N ILE A 145 -11.47 2.09 -13.98
CA ILE A 145 -10.51 1.28 -13.22
C ILE A 145 -10.52 1.76 -11.77
N GLY A 146 -11.00 0.91 -10.87
CA GLY A 146 -10.82 1.04 -9.43
C GLY A 146 -9.37 0.71 -9.05
N VAL A 147 -8.73 1.60 -8.31
CA VAL A 147 -7.37 1.42 -7.78
C VAL A 147 -7.47 1.37 -6.26
N ILE A 148 -7.22 0.20 -5.67
CA ILE A 148 -7.27 -0.04 -4.23
C ILE A 148 -5.83 -0.05 -3.70
N ASP A 149 -5.42 1.01 -3.02
CA ASP A 149 -4.00 1.35 -2.84
C ASP A 149 -3.78 2.43 -1.73
N SER A 150 -2.66 3.16 -1.74
CA SER A 150 -2.32 4.26 -0.81
C SER A 150 -2.94 5.63 -1.17
N GLY A 151 -3.80 5.68 -2.19
CA GLY A 151 -4.49 6.90 -2.65
C GLY A 151 -3.99 7.40 -3.99
N ILE A 152 -4.08 8.72 -4.23
CA ILE A 152 -3.56 9.36 -5.45
C ILE A 152 -2.95 10.74 -5.19
N TRP A 153 -1.96 11.14 -5.98
CA TRP A 153 -1.50 12.54 -6.08
C TRP A 153 -2.16 13.21 -7.30
N PRO A 154 -3.32 13.87 -7.14
CA PRO A 154 -4.17 14.29 -8.26
C PRO A 154 -3.54 15.37 -9.15
N GLU A 155 -2.55 16.12 -8.66
CA GLU A 155 -1.88 17.18 -9.44
C GLU A 155 -0.83 16.66 -10.45
N ARG A 156 -0.66 15.34 -10.62
CA ARG A 156 0.25 14.80 -11.65
C ARG A 156 -0.34 14.93 -13.05
N LEU A 157 0.49 15.30 -14.03
CA LEU A 157 0.10 15.40 -15.45
C LEU A 157 -0.50 14.10 -16.02
N SER A 158 -0.13 12.94 -15.46
CA SER A 158 -0.71 11.63 -15.78
C SER A 158 -2.23 11.55 -15.50
N PHE A 159 -2.78 12.51 -14.74
CA PHE A 159 -4.19 12.58 -14.35
C PHE A 159 -4.93 13.81 -14.90
N ASP A 160 -4.34 14.49 -15.89
CA ASP A 160 -5.03 15.49 -16.70
C ASP A 160 -6.27 14.90 -17.40
N ASP A 161 -7.26 15.74 -17.70
CA ASP A 161 -8.55 15.31 -18.27
C ASP A 161 -8.91 15.95 -19.62
N LEU A 162 -8.04 16.79 -20.20
CA LEU A 162 -8.34 17.68 -21.33
C LEU A 162 -8.86 16.95 -22.56
N SER A 163 -8.40 15.71 -22.82
CA SER A 163 -8.84 14.91 -23.96
C SER A 163 -9.99 13.93 -23.64
N LEU A 164 -10.60 14.00 -22.46
CA LEU A 164 -11.67 13.10 -22.03
C LEU A 164 -13.06 13.75 -22.13
N GLY A 165 -14.02 12.99 -22.65
CA GLY A 165 -15.44 13.34 -22.66
C GLY A 165 -16.07 13.33 -21.26
N PRO A 166 -17.40 13.56 -21.16
CA PRO A 166 -18.12 13.56 -19.89
C PRO A 166 -17.92 12.25 -19.11
N ILE A 167 -18.08 12.29 -17.80
CA ILE A 167 -18.02 11.10 -16.94
C ILE A 167 -19.15 10.13 -17.34
N PRO A 168 -18.92 8.81 -17.44
CA PRO A 168 -19.96 7.87 -17.81
C PRO A 168 -21.16 7.95 -16.86
N ALA A 169 -22.38 8.06 -17.41
CA ALA A 169 -23.60 8.26 -16.63
C ALA A 169 -23.99 7.09 -15.69
N ARG A 170 -23.25 5.97 -15.74
CA ARG A 170 -23.39 4.82 -14.83
C ARG A 170 -22.57 4.95 -13.54
N TRP A 171 -21.68 5.94 -13.46
CA TRP A 171 -20.81 6.17 -12.32
C TRP A 171 -21.59 6.70 -11.12
N ASN A 172 -21.52 6.01 -9.98
CA ASN A 172 -22.22 6.36 -8.74
C ASN A 172 -21.28 6.77 -7.60
N GLY A 173 -19.96 6.69 -7.80
CA GLY A 173 -18.99 7.02 -6.76
C GLY A 173 -18.83 8.52 -6.51
N VAL A 174 -18.13 8.83 -5.42
CA VAL A 174 -18.00 10.19 -4.86
C VAL A 174 -16.55 10.67 -4.83
N CYS A 175 -16.38 11.99 -4.67
CA CYS A 175 -15.09 12.60 -4.37
C CYS A 175 -15.09 13.06 -2.91
N GLU A 176 -14.50 12.26 -2.02
CA GLU A 176 -14.46 12.55 -0.58
C GLU A 176 -13.43 13.64 -0.27
N VAL A 177 -13.80 14.54 0.66
CA VAL A 177 -12.97 15.65 1.12
C VAL A 177 -12.21 15.22 2.37
N GLY A 178 -10.96 15.64 2.50
CA GLY A 178 -10.14 15.41 3.68
C GLY A 178 -8.89 16.28 3.68
N THR A 179 -7.92 15.95 4.52
CA THR A 179 -6.67 16.71 4.63
C THR A 179 -5.93 16.79 3.29
N SER A 180 -5.68 18.02 2.85
CA SER A 180 -5.07 18.35 1.54
C SER A 180 -5.82 17.80 0.30
N PHE A 181 -7.10 17.45 0.40
CA PHE A 181 -7.89 16.92 -0.72
C PHE A 181 -9.32 17.46 -0.72
N THR A 182 -9.79 17.95 -1.86
CA THR A 182 -11.08 18.63 -2.02
C THR A 182 -11.83 18.07 -3.21
N VAL A 183 -13.11 18.42 -3.38
CA VAL A 183 -13.93 17.95 -4.52
C VAL A 183 -13.30 18.32 -5.88
N SER A 184 -12.56 19.44 -5.97
CA SER A 184 -11.85 19.84 -7.21
C SER A 184 -10.59 19.03 -7.52
N ASN A 185 -10.20 18.10 -6.66
CA ASN A 185 -9.13 17.14 -6.96
C ASN A 185 -9.63 15.94 -7.79
N CYS A 186 -10.96 15.75 -7.89
CA CYS A 186 -11.55 14.89 -8.90
C CYS A 186 -11.90 15.70 -10.16
N ASN A 187 -11.79 15.07 -11.32
CA ASN A 187 -11.98 15.67 -12.63
C ASN A 187 -12.57 14.60 -13.60
N ARG A 188 -12.54 14.79 -14.92
CA ARG A 188 -13.03 13.77 -15.88
C ARG A 188 -12.07 12.57 -16.02
N LYS A 189 -10.90 12.58 -15.35
CA LYS A 189 -9.91 11.49 -15.31
C LYS A 189 -9.99 10.71 -14.01
N ILE A 190 -9.77 11.37 -12.86
CA ILE A 190 -10.03 10.85 -11.51
C ILE A 190 -11.49 11.17 -11.20
N ILE A 191 -12.40 10.23 -11.49
CA ILE A 191 -13.85 10.49 -11.45
C ILE A 191 -14.47 10.32 -10.05
N GLY A 192 -13.72 9.70 -9.13
CA GLY A 192 -14.01 9.70 -7.71
C GLY A 192 -12.83 9.18 -6.92
N ALA A 193 -12.84 9.49 -5.62
CA ALA A 193 -11.74 9.22 -4.72
C ALA A 193 -12.31 9.08 -3.30
N ARG A 194 -12.03 7.96 -2.65
CA ARG A 194 -12.52 7.58 -1.33
C ARG A 194 -11.36 7.10 -0.47
N PHE A 195 -11.50 7.15 0.85
CA PHE A 195 -10.46 6.71 1.76
C PHE A 195 -11.03 6.06 3.01
N ILE A 196 -10.32 5.06 3.53
CA ILE A 196 -10.79 4.26 4.64
C ILE A 196 -9.64 3.70 5.47
N PHE A 197 -9.76 3.84 6.80
CA PHE A 197 -8.65 3.63 7.74
C PHE A 197 -9.06 2.97 9.07
N ALA A 198 -10.33 2.68 9.29
CA ALA A 198 -10.81 2.28 10.61
C ALA A 198 -10.24 0.92 11.04
N GLY A 199 -10.01 0.01 10.08
CA GLY A 199 -9.44 -1.30 10.38
C GLY A 199 -7.95 -1.18 10.72
N ARG A 200 -7.22 -0.32 10.00
CA ARG A 200 -5.82 -0.01 10.26
C ARG A 200 -5.59 0.71 11.58
N GLU A 201 -6.40 1.72 11.93
CA GLU A 201 -6.31 2.40 13.24
C GLU A 201 -6.52 1.43 14.41
N ALA A 202 -7.38 0.43 14.22
CA ALA A 202 -7.63 -0.56 15.23
C ALA A 202 -6.55 -1.64 15.33
N ASP A 203 -5.95 -2.04 14.20
CA ASP A 203 -4.81 -2.95 14.14
C ASP A 203 -3.58 -2.36 14.86
N ILE A 204 -3.31 -1.06 14.66
CA ILE A 204 -2.23 -0.35 15.40
C ILE A 204 -2.65 0.09 16.82
N GLY A 205 -3.91 -0.12 17.20
CA GLY A 205 -4.45 0.24 18.53
C GLY A 205 -4.52 1.75 18.83
N ARG A 206 -4.43 2.63 17.81
CA ARG A 206 -4.45 4.09 17.95
C ARG A 206 -4.87 4.79 16.65
N PRO A 207 -5.27 6.07 16.70
CA PRO A 207 -5.45 6.84 15.48
C PRO A 207 -4.15 7.00 14.67
N ILE A 208 -4.29 7.08 13.35
CA ILE A 208 -3.26 7.56 12.42
C ILE A 208 -3.12 9.08 12.60
N GLU A 209 -1.90 9.56 12.73
CA GLU A 209 -1.60 10.98 12.91
C GLU A 209 -1.68 11.75 11.58
N ASP A 210 -2.83 12.39 11.37
CA ASP A 210 -3.15 13.11 10.13
C ASP A 210 -2.19 14.28 9.86
N GLY A 211 -1.60 14.28 8.66
CA GLY A 211 -0.58 15.23 8.23
C GLY A 211 0.82 14.96 8.75
N VAL A 212 1.03 13.90 9.54
CA VAL A 212 2.34 13.46 10.08
C VAL A 212 2.71 12.08 9.54
N GLU A 213 1.86 11.09 9.75
CA GLU A 213 2.05 9.73 9.26
C GLU A 213 1.47 9.53 7.86
N ASP A 214 0.31 10.15 7.61
CA ASP A 214 -0.38 10.13 6.32
C ASP A 214 -1.45 11.24 6.27
N TYR A 215 -2.05 11.49 5.10
CA TYR A 215 -3.23 12.34 4.96
C TYR A 215 -4.51 11.53 5.15
N LYS A 216 -5.38 11.93 6.09
CA LYS A 216 -6.77 11.45 6.21
C LYS A 216 -7.63 12.05 5.09
N SER A 217 -7.35 11.58 3.89
CA SER A 217 -8.02 11.88 2.64
C SER A 217 -7.59 10.87 1.57
N PRO A 218 -8.16 10.91 0.34
CA PRO A 218 -7.66 10.10 -0.76
C PRO A 218 -6.26 10.50 -1.27
N ARG A 219 -5.60 11.51 -0.68
CA ARG A 219 -4.24 11.91 -1.08
C ARG A 219 -3.22 10.84 -0.72
N ASP A 220 -2.38 10.53 -1.68
CA ASP A 220 -1.22 9.64 -1.52
C ASP A 220 -0.05 10.37 -0.83
N MET A 221 0.50 9.79 0.22
CA MET A 221 1.76 10.24 0.84
C MET A 221 2.94 9.29 0.53
N VAL A 222 2.67 8.05 0.13
CA VAL A 222 3.66 6.99 -0.12
C VAL A 222 4.16 7.03 -1.58
N GLY A 223 3.25 7.32 -2.51
CA GLY A 223 3.47 7.22 -3.95
C GLY A 223 2.97 5.92 -4.59
N HIS A 224 2.54 4.93 -3.79
CA HIS A 224 2.12 3.60 -4.26
C HIS A 224 0.95 3.70 -5.25
N GLY A 225 -0.17 4.25 -4.79
CA GLY A 225 -1.38 4.36 -5.58
C GLY A 225 -1.26 5.32 -6.75
N THR A 226 -0.48 6.40 -6.59
CA THR A 226 -0.13 7.30 -7.70
C THR A 226 0.58 6.56 -8.84
N HIS A 227 1.52 5.67 -8.50
CA HIS A 227 2.33 4.92 -9.45
C HIS A 227 1.54 3.79 -10.12
N CYS A 228 0.72 3.05 -9.36
CA CYS A 228 -0.17 2.01 -9.89
C CYS A 228 -1.28 2.61 -10.76
N ALA A 229 -1.93 3.70 -10.33
CA ALA A 229 -2.98 4.38 -11.11
C ALA A 229 -2.44 4.96 -12.43
N SER A 230 -1.23 5.53 -12.42
CA SER A 230 -0.59 6.04 -13.64
C SER A 230 -0.06 4.91 -14.55
N THR A 231 0.36 3.78 -13.99
CA THR A 231 0.67 2.55 -14.77
C THR A 231 -0.58 1.99 -15.46
N ALA A 232 -1.71 1.89 -14.76
CA ALA A 232 -2.95 1.35 -15.31
C ALA A 232 -3.55 2.27 -16.38
N ALA A 233 -3.65 3.58 -16.06
CA ALA A 233 -4.44 4.51 -16.85
C ALA A 233 -3.82 5.91 -17.00
N GLY A 234 -2.53 6.13 -16.77
CA GLY A 234 -1.91 7.44 -16.96
C GLY A 234 -2.14 8.01 -18.36
N MET A 235 -2.45 9.32 -18.44
CA MET A 235 -2.42 10.07 -19.70
C MET A 235 -1.01 10.07 -20.30
N HIS A 236 -0.91 10.39 -21.60
CA HIS A 236 0.38 10.57 -22.25
C HIS A 236 1.07 11.83 -21.72
N VAL A 237 2.16 11.66 -20.99
CA VAL A 237 3.03 12.75 -20.50
C VAL A 237 4.33 12.72 -21.29
N ALA A 238 4.43 13.61 -22.28
CA ALA A 238 5.64 13.79 -23.07
C ALA A 238 6.78 14.35 -22.21
N ARG A 239 8.01 13.87 -22.45
CA ARG A 239 9.22 14.24 -21.68
C ARG A 239 9.07 13.92 -20.19
N ALA A 240 8.40 12.82 -19.89
CA ALA A 240 8.49 12.20 -18.57
C ALA A 240 9.92 11.69 -18.39
N VAL A 241 10.59 12.19 -17.36
CA VAL A 241 12.01 11.99 -17.10
C VAL A 241 12.26 12.23 -15.61
N SER A 242 13.27 11.58 -15.04
CA SER A 242 13.73 11.94 -13.71
C SER A 242 14.42 13.32 -13.73
N PRO A 243 14.48 14.06 -12.61
CA PRO A 243 15.23 15.30 -12.46
C PRO A 243 16.63 15.35 -13.14
N THR A 244 17.40 14.27 -13.20
CA THR A 244 18.73 14.24 -13.85
C THR A 244 18.79 13.62 -15.26
N GLY A 245 17.69 13.09 -15.80
CA GLY A 245 17.62 12.58 -17.18
C GLY A 245 17.33 11.07 -17.32
N LEU A 246 17.22 10.33 -16.21
CA LEU A 246 16.94 8.89 -16.26
C LEU A 246 15.55 8.64 -16.85
N ALA A 247 15.48 7.57 -17.66
CA ALA A 247 14.25 7.07 -18.25
C ALA A 247 13.46 8.08 -19.12
N GLU A 248 14.12 9.10 -19.72
CA GLU A 248 13.45 10.09 -20.60
C GLU A 248 12.61 9.41 -21.69
N GLY A 249 11.35 9.81 -21.79
CA GLY A 249 10.43 9.31 -22.81
C GLY A 249 9.04 9.94 -22.73
N THR A 250 8.05 9.23 -23.24
CA THR A 250 6.63 9.54 -23.01
C THR A 250 6.06 8.51 -22.06
N ALA A 251 5.71 8.93 -20.85
CA ALA A 251 4.97 8.04 -19.94
C ALA A 251 3.51 7.96 -20.37
N ALA A 252 2.93 6.75 -20.32
CA ALA A 252 1.52 6.50 -20.56
C ALA A 252 1.12 5.23 -19.82
N GLY A 253 -0.12 5.16 -19.34
CA GLY A 253 -0.67 3.92 -18.79
C GLY A 253 -1.09 2.93 -19.87
N THR A 254 -1.42 1.70 -19.49
CA THR A 254 -1.91 0.66 -20.40
C THR A 254 -3.23 1.04 -21.08
N ALA A 255 -4.12 1.74 -20.37
CA ALA A 255 -5.40 2.24 -20.87
C ALA A 255 -5.55 3.76 -20.65
N PRO A 256 -4.87 4.62 -21.46
CA PRO A 256 -4.80 6.06 -21.20
C PRO A 256 -6.16 6.79 -21.20
N LYS A 257 -7.22 6.23 -21.81
CA LYS A 257 -8.55 6.84 -21.84
C LYS A 257 -9.52 6.28 -20.80
N ALA A 258 -9.12 5.27 -20.03
CA ALA A 258 -9.88 4.80 -18.88
C ALA A 258 -9.97 5.88 -17.80
N ARG A 259 -11.08 5.86 -17.05
CA ARG A 259 -11.28 6.67 -15.85
C ARG A 259 -10.65 5.96 -14.65
N ILE A 260 -10.24 6.73 -13.65
CA ILE A 260 -9.65 6.24 -12.41
C ILE A 260 -10.65 6.51 -11.28
N ALA A 261 -10.94 5.49 -10.50
CA ALA A 261 -11.64 5.56 -9.23
C ALA A 261 -10.68 5.13 -8.11
N VAL A 262 -10.44 5.98 -7.12
CA VAL A 262 -9.41 5.75 -6.10
C VAL A 262 -10.03 5.31 -4.80
N TYR A 263 -9.51 4.23 -4.21
CA TYR A 263 -9.92 3.73 -2.91
C TYR A 263 -8.68 3.57 -2.03
N LYS A 264 -8.38 4.59 -1.23
CA LYS A 264 -7.25 4.54 -0.30
C LYS A 264 -7.59 3.61 0.87
N ALA A 265 -6.88 2.51 0.96
CA ALA A 265 -6.98 1.52 2.04
C ALA A 265 -5.61 1.17 2.66
N LEU A 266 -4.51 1.62 2.05
CA LEU A 266 -3.14 1.49 2.56
C LEU A 266 -2.66 2.81 3.17
N TRP A 267 -1.91 2.72 4.27
CA TRP A 267 -1.58 3.86 5.13
C TRP A 267 -0.14 3.85 5.65
N GLY A 268 0.40 5.05 5.81
CA GLY A 268 1.72 5.28 6.40
C GLY A 268 2.88 4.86 5.48
N PRO A 269 4.14 5.09 5.90
CA PRO A 269 5.31 4.97 5.02
C PRO A 269 5.56 3.55 4.49
N GLU A 270 5.06 2.52 5.19
CA GLU A 270 5.21 1.11 4.80
C GLU A 270 4.11 0.64 3.82
N GLY A 271 3.06 1.44 3.57
CA GLY A 271 1.95 1.08 2.68
C GLY A 271 1.01 0.03 3.25
N VAL A 272 0.72 0.07 4.57
CA VAL A 272 -0.03 -0.99 5.25
C VAL A 272 -1.51 -0.65 5.33
N GLY A 273 -2.35 -1.56 4.83
CA GLY A 273 -3.80 -1.54 5.06
C GLY A 273 -4.25 -2.70 5.92
N SER A 274 -5.53 -2.66 6.30
CA SER A 274 -6.21 -3.86 6.80
C SER A 274 -6.93 -4.55 5.66
N THR A 275 -6.91 -5.88 5.62
CA THR A 275 -7.81 -6.77 4.87
C THR A 275 -9.26 -6.31 5.03
N ALA A 276 -9.58 -5.77 6.21
CA ALA A 276 -10.86 -5.19 6.54
C ALA A 276 -11.20 -3.91 5.75
N ASP A 277 -10.32 -2.91 5.75
CA ASP A 277 -10.38 -1.69 4.92
C ASP A 277 -10.40 -2.07 3.43
N LEU A 278 -9.60 -3.07 3.03
CA LEU A 278 -9.47 -3.58 1.66
C LEU A 278 -10.76 -4.24 1.15
N ILE A 279 -11.42 -5.09 1.94
CA ILE A 279 -12.73 -5.64 1.58
C ILE A 279 -13.76 -4.51 1.45
N LYS A 280 -13.69 -3.47 2.30
CA LYS A 280 -14.61 -2.33 2.20
C LYS A 280 -14.32 -1.43 0.99
N ALA A 281 -13.08 -1.32 0.56
CA ALA A 281 -12.71 -0.68 -0.70
C ALA A 281 -13.30 -1.44 -1.91
N ILE A 282 -13.25 -2.78 -1.92
CA ILE A 282 -13.89 -3.60 -2.97
C ILE A 282 -15.42 -3.43 -2.93
N ASP A 283 -16.02 -3.38 -1.74
CA ASP A 283 -17.47 -3.15 -1.51
C ASP A 283 -17.94 -1.83 -2.15
N TRP A 284 -17.19 -0.75 -1.93
CA TRP A 284 -17.46 0.55 -2.57
C TRP A 284 -17.21 0.54 -4.07
N ALA A 285 -16.11 -0.04 -4.55
CA ALA A 285 -15.81 -0.14 -5.97
C ALA A 285 -16.95 -0.85 -6.75
N VAL A 286 -17.52 -1.90 -6.16
CA VAL A 286 -18.71 -2.60 -6.68
C VAL A 286 -19.95 -1.69 -6.74
N ALA A 287 -20.23 -0.92 -5.69
CA ALA A 287 -21.40 -0.04 -5.63
C ALA A 287 -21.28 1.17 -6.56
N ASP A 288 -20.09 1.75 -6.65
CA ASP A 288 -19.78 2.93 -7.45
C ASP A 288 -19.80 2.62 -8.96
N GLY A 289 -19.61 1.35 -9.33
CA GLY A 289 -19.75 0.85 -10.71
C GLY A 289 -18.44 0.79 -11.51
N VAL A 290 -17.34 0.37 -10.89
CA VAL A 290 -16.08 0.11 -11.62
C VAL A 290 -16.19 -1.13 -12.52
N ASP A 291 -15.47 -1.15 -13.63
CA ASP A 291 -15.42 -2.31 -14.55
C ASP A 291 -14.22 -3.23 -14.24
N VAL A 292 -13.12 -2.64 -13.76
CA VAL A 292 -11.86 -3.34 -13.44
C VAL A 292 -11.37 -2.88 -12.07
N ILE A 293 -10.84 -3.80 -11.26
CA ILE A 293 -10.07 -3.48 -10.05
C ILE A 293 -8.60 -3.84 -10.28
N SER A 294 -7.74 -2.83 -10.14
CA SER A 294 -6.28 -2.98 -10.01
C SER A 294 -5.96 -3.08 -8.52
N TYR A 295 -5.43 -4.23 -8.11
CA TYR A 295 -5.20 -4.59 -6.71
C TYR A 295 -3.73 -5.00 -6.54
N SER A 296 -2.86 -4.00 -6.41
CA SER A 296 -1.41 -4.17 -6.25
C SER A 296 -1.06 -4.44 -4.80
N VAL A 297 -1.69 -5.49 -4.23
CA VAL A 297 -1.81 -5.70 -2.80
C VAL A 297 -1.63 -7.19 -2.48
N SER A 298 -0.58 -7.55 -1.73
CA SER A 298 -0.24 -8.93 -1.35
C SER A 298 0.17 -9.03 0.13
N GLY A 299 -0.53 -9.85 0.91
CA GLY A 299 -0.15 -10.21 2.28
C GLY A 299 1.03 -11.19 2.37
N SER A 300 1.39 -11.58 3.59
CA SER A 300 2.30 -12.71 3.85
C SER A 300 1.76 -14.01 3.25
N THR A 301 2.65 -14.87 2.75
CA THR A 301 2.26 -16.16 2.15
C THR A 301 1.48 -17.05 3.12
N GLY A 302 0.24 -17.40 2.76
CA GLY A 302 -0.62 -18.30 3.51
C GLY A 302 -1.31 -19.34 2.62
N GLU A 303 -1.75 -20.45 3.20
CA GLU A 303 -2.53 -21.45 2.46
C GLU A 303 -3.91 -20.89 2.06
N TYR A 304 -4.35 -21.26 0.84
CA TYR A 304 -5.63 -20.91 0.18
C TYR A 304 -6.87 -20.86 1.10
N PHE A 305 -6.89 -21.67 2.16
CA PHE A 305 -8.05 -21.88 3.03
C PHE A 305 -8.03 -21.16 4.38
N THR A 306 -6.89 -20.61 4.83
CA THR A 306 -6.75 -20.14 6.23
C THR A 306 -6.61 -18.62 6.38
N GLN A 307 -5.81 -17.96 5.54
CA GLN A 307 -5.57 -16.51 5.66
C GLN A 307 -6.50 -15.70 4.73
N ASP A 308 -6.45 -15.92 3.41
CA ASP A 308 -7.17 -15.07 2.44
C ASP A 308 -8.63 -15.45 2.15
N TYR A 309 -9.25 -16.39 2.88
CA TYR A 309 -10.60 -16.90 2.59
C TYR A 309 -11.66 -15.80 2.39
N LEU A 310 -11.58 -14.71 3.15
CA LEU A 310 -12.55 -13.60 3.08
C LEU A 310 -12.26 -12.62 1.94
N MET A 311 -10.99 -12.34 1.68
CA MET A 311 -10.60 -11.56 0.49
C MET A 311 -11.02 -12.30 -0.78
N ASN A 312 -10.77 -13.62 -0.81
CA ASN A 312 -11.20 -14.53 -1.86
C ASN A 312 -12.72 -14.49 -2.10
N ILE A 313 -13.54 -14.53 -1.05
CA ILE A 313 -15.01 -14.37 -1.17
C ILE A 313 -15.42 -12.98 -1.66
N ALA A 314 -14.77 -11.93 -1.15
CA ALA A 314 -15.04 -10.56 -1.57
C ALA A 314 -14.80 -10.38 -3.08
N MET A 315 -13.64 -10.83 -3.55
CA MET A 315 -13.29 -10.85 -4.98
C MET A 315 -14.24 -11.72 -5.80
N TYR A 316 -14.61 -12.92 -5.33
CA TYR A 316 -15.56 -13.79 -6.04
C TYR A 316 -16.92 -13.14 -6.25
N ASN A 317 -17.47 -12.50 -5.21
CA ASN A 317 -18.77 -11.83 -5.29
C ASN A 317 -18.71 -10.56 -6.17
N ALA A 318 -17.58 -9.85 -6.21
CA ALA A 318 -17.35 -8.75 -7.14
C ALA A 318 -17.23 -9.25 -8.60
N VAL A 319 -16.49 -10.34 -8.86
CA VAL A 319 -16.40 -10.98 -10.19
C VAL A 319 -17.77 -11.45 -10.68
N LYS A 320 -18.60 -12.02 -9.80
CA LYS A 320 -19.99 -12.39 -10.13
C LYS A 320 -20.89 -11.21 -10.52
N ARG A 321 -20.50 -9.97 -10.20
CA ARG A 321 -21.17 -8.73 -10.62
C ARG A 321 -20.56 -8.12 -11.89
N GLY A 322 -19.59 -8.79 -12.51
CA GLY A 322 -18.97 -8.40 -13.78
C GLY A 322 -17.63 -7.69 -13.67
N ILE A 323 -17.06 -7.55 -12.47
CA ILE A 323 -15.80 -6.84 -12.26
C ILE A 323 -14.60 -7.74 -12.56
N PHE A 324 -13.68 -7.27 -13.38
CA PHE A 324 -12.43 -7.96 -13.64
C PHE A 324 -11.36 -7.58 -12.60
N PHE A 325 -10.61 -8.56 -12.09
CA PHE A 325 -9.51 -8.33 -11.14
C PHE A 325 -8.15 -8.58 -11.78
N SER A 326 -7.26 -7.60 -11.62
CA SER A 326 -5.82 -7.74 -11.81
C SER A 326 -5.13 -7.63 -10.45
N VAL A 327 -4.60 -8.74 -9.94
CA VAL A 327 -3.92 -8.82 -8.63
C VAL A 327 -2.44 -9.13 -8.81
N SER A 328 -1.56 -8.63 -7.94
CA SER A 328 -0.15 -9.01 -7.95
C SER A 328 0.05 -10.47 -7.49
N ALA A 329 1.13 -11.13 -7.93
CA ALA A 329 1.48 -12.47 -7.43
C ALA A 329 2.08 -12.45 -6.02
N GLY A 330 2.48 -11.28 -5.50
CA GLY A 330 3.33 -11.14 -4.32
C GLY A 330 4.82 -11.20 -4.64
N ASN A 331 5.64 -10.73 -3.71
CA ASN A 331 7.09 -10.54 -3.90
C ASN A 331 7.96 -11.53 -3.11
N GLU A 332 7.36 -12.47 -2.39
CA GLU A 332 8.02 -13.50 -1.55
C GLU A 332 8.69 -14.64 -2.37
N GLY A 333 9.07 -14.36 -3.63
CA GLY A 333 9.80 -15.30 -4.48
C GLY A 333 11.23 -15.54 -4.01
N PRO A 334 11.97 -16.50 -4.61
CA PRO A 334 11.59 -17.32 -5.77
C PRO A 334 11.17 -18.76 -5.41
N ALA A 335 10.98 -19.07 -4.13
CA ALA A 335 10.67 -20.44 -3.69
C ALA A 335 9.29 -20.92 -4.21
N PRO A 336 9.10 -22.23 -4.45
CA PRO A 336 7.78 -22.75 -4.82
C PRO A 336 6.73 -22.51 -3.72
N GLY A 337 5.53 -22.09 -4.12
CA GLY A 337 4.40 -21.91 -3.20
C GLY A 337 4.26 -20.51 -2.59
N THR A 338 5.03 -19.52 -3.04
CA THR A 338 5.01 -18.16 -2.46
C THR A 338 4.10 -17.16 -3.18
N VAL A 339 3.22 -17.64 -4.06
CA VAL A 339 2.21 -16.80 -4.73
C VAL A 339 1.08 -16.46 -3.75
N ALA A 340 0.86 -15.17 -3.48
CA ALA A 340 -0.14 -14.70 -2.54
C ALA A 340 -1.59 -14.93 -3.04
N HIS A 341 -1.86 -14.65 -4.32
CA HIS A 341 -3.21 -14.71 -4.87
C HIS A 341 -3.41 -15.93 -5.79
N VAL A 342 -4.11 -16.94 -5.28
CA VAL A 342 -4.28 -18.25 -5.94
C VAL A 342 -5.74 -18.58 -6.33
N ALA A 343 -6.67 -17.63 -6.15
CA ALA A 343 -8.08 -17.83 -6.47
C ALA A 343 -8.34 -17.90 -7.99
N PRO A 344 -9.16 -18.84 -8.49
CA PRO A 344 -9.35 -19.08 -9.93
C PRO A 344 -10.21 -18.02 -10.65
N TRP A 345 -10.76 -17.03 -9.92
CA TRP A 345 -11.59 -15.95 -10.47
C TRP A 345 -10.87 -14.61 -10.60
N VAL A 346 -9.62 -14.50 -10.15
CA VAL A 346 -8.78 -13.29 -10.34
C VAL A 346 -7.65 -13.55 -11.33
N THR A 347 -7.17 -12.49 -11.99
CA THR A 347 -5.96 -12.59 -12.83
C THR A 347 -4.75 -12.25 -11.99
N THR A 348 -4.04 -13.27 -11.52
CA THR A 348 -2.79 -13.12 -10.77
C THR A 348 -1.62 -12.84 -11.72
N VAL A 349 -0.93 -11.73 -11.51
CA VAL A 349 0.12 -11.19 -12.39
C VAL A 349 1.47 -11.30 -11.72
N ALA A 350 2.37 -12.10 -12.31
CA ALA A 350 3.77 -12.17 -11.93
C ALA A 350 4.58 -11.01 -12.55
N ALA A 351 5.66 -10.61 -11.88
CA ALA A 351 6.61 -9.63 -12.41
C ALA A 351 7.63 -10.30 -13.35
N THR A 352 8.02 -9.59 -14.41
CA THR A 352 9.10 -9.98 -15.33
C THR A 352 9.91 -8.75 -15.72
N THR A 353 11.15 -8.96 -16.17
CA THR A 353 11.99 -7.87 -16.70
C THR A 353 11.52 -7.41 -18.08
N GLN A 354 11.87 -6.17 -18.42
CA GLN A 354 11.69 -5.57 -19.75
C GLN A 354 13.06 -5.44 -20.45
N ASP A 355 13.08 -4.85 -21.64
CA ASP A 355 14.29 -4.63 -22.45
C ASP A 355 15.17 -3.43 -22.03
N ARG A 356 14.88 -2.81 -20.89
CA ARG A 356 15.57 -1.61 -20.37
C ARG A 356 16.12 -1.86 -18.97
N ASP A 357 17.45 -1.90 -18.89
CA ASP A 357 18.22 -1.73 -17.66
C ASP A 357 18.56 -0.25 -17.41
N ILE A 358 18.90 0.09 -16.16
CA ILE A 358 19.50 1.38 -15.79
C ILE A 358 20.92 1.10 -15.28
N ASP A 359 21.88 1.15 -16.19
CA ASP A 359 23.29 0.89 -15.90
C ASP A 359 23.90 2.05 -15.10
N THR A 360 24.70 1.72 -14.09
CA THR A 360 25.48 2.68 -13.30
C THR A 360 26.90 2.15 -13.16
N ASN A 361 27.85 2.79 -13.84
CA ASN A 361 29.25 2.39 -13.80
C ASN A 361 29.93 2.91 -12.53
N VAL A 362 30.68 2.04 -11.85
CA VAL A 362 31.59 2.39 -10.75
C VAL A 362 33.02 2.28 -11.27
N GLU A 363 33.73 3.40 -11.34
CA GLU A 363 35.14 3.45 -11.72
C GLU A 363 36.03 3.44 -10.48
N LEU A 364 36.89 2.43 -10.36
CA LEU A 364 37.84 2.28 -9.27
C LEU A 364 39.12 3.09 -9.51
N GLY A 365 39.89 3.34 -8.46
CA GLY A 365 41.14 4.12 -8.52
C GLY A 365 42.27 3.49 -9.35
N ASP A 366 42.14 2.24 -9.77
CA ASP A 366 43.05 1.54 -10.71
C ASP A 366 42.59 1.63 -12.18
N GLY A 367 41.45 2.29 -12.45
CA GLY A 367 40.82 2.37 -13.77
C GLY A 367 39.89 1.19 -14.10
N THR A 368 39.66 0.26 -13.17
CA THR A 368 38.69 -0.82 -13.36
C THR A 368 37.26 -0.25 -13.34
N VAL A 369 36.51 -0.47 -14.41
CA VAL A 369 35.09 -0.08 -14.51
C VAL A 369 34.20 -1.28 -14.23
N LEU A 370 33.49 -1.24 -13.10
CA LEU A 370 32.46 -2.20 -12.73
C LEU A 370 31.11 -1.71 -13.26
N LYS A 371 30.38 -2.56 -13.99
CA LYS A 371 29.01 -2.28 -14.41
C LYS A 371 28.05 -2.68 -13.29
N GLY A 372 27.56 -1.69 -12.54
CA GLY A 372 26.45 -1.85 -11.61
C GLY A 372 25.12 -1.42 -12.22
N ARG A 373 24.07 -1.43 -11.40
CA ARG A 373 22.74 -0.91 -11.72
C ARG A 373 22.26 -0.05 -10.57
N SER A 374 21.62 1.07 -10.87
CA SER A 374 21.03 1.95 -9.86
C SER A 374 19.99 2.86 -10.51
N ASP A 375 18.97 3.24 -9.75
CA ASP A 375 18.01 4.30 -10.05
C ASP A 375 18.44 5.66 -9.47
N TYR A 376 19.70 5.79 -9.01
CA TYR A 376 20.27 7.01 -8.44
C TYR A 376 20.17 8.21 -9.38
N ASP A 377 19.19 9.06 -9.11
CA ASP A 377 18.89 10.31 -9.82
C ASP A 377 19.63 11.52 -9.22
N GLY A 378 20.89 11.33 -8.84
CA GLY A 378 21.74 12.39 -8.26
C GLY A 378 22.93 12.74 -9.16
N THR A 379 23.62 13.82 -8.81
CA THR A 379 24.87 14.18 -9.48
C THR A 379 25.96 13.17 -9.13
N ALA A 380 26.63 12.63 -10.15
CA ALA A 380 27.86 11.86 -9.97
C ALA A 380 28.89 12.63 -9.13
N LEU A 381 29.70 11.90 -8.35
CA LEU A 381 30.77 12.49 -7.55
C LEU A 381 31.75 13.24 -8.48
N ALA A 382 32.06 14.50 -8.13
CA ALA A 382 32.93 15.34 -8.94
C ALA A 382 34.41 14.89 -8.91
N GLU A 383 34.80 14.12 -7.89
CA GLU A 383 36.15 13.61 -7.66
C GLU A 383 36.06 12.17 -7.14
N GLN A 384 37.14 11.38 -7.33
CA GLN A 384 37.23 10.05 -6.72
C GLN A 384 37.31 10.17 -5.20
N VAL A 385 36.49 9.39 -4.50
CA VAL A 385 36.50 9.29 -3.04
C VAL A 385 37.06 7.93 -2.59
N PRO A 386 37.61 7.81 -1.37
CA PRO A 386 38.09 6.52 -0.87
C PRO A 386 36.97 5.48 -0.79
N LEU A 387 37.28 4.24 -1.15
CA LEU A 387 36.44 3.07 -0.88
C LEU A 387 36.81 2.48 0.48
N VAL A 388 35.83 2.02 1.24
CA VAL A 388 36.04 1.30 2.52
C VAL A 388 35.06 0.15 2.66
N PHE A 389 35.49 -0.97 3.23
CA PHE A 389 34.63 -2.12 3.47
C PHE A 389 33.85 -1.96 4.79
N GLY A 390 32.55 -2.25 4.78
CA GLY A 390 31.67 -2.02 5.94
C GLY A 390 32.15 -2.70 7.23
N GLY A 391 32.61 -3.96 7.13
CA GLY A 391 33.16 -4.71 8.27
C GLY A 391 34.39 -4.06 8.93
N ASP A 392 35.21 -3.34 8.16
CA ASP A 392 36.40 -2.64 8.68
C ASP A 392 36.05 -1.36 9.47
N ILE A 393 34.83 -0.85 9.29
CA ILE A 393 34.34 0.38 9.91
C ILE A 393 33.15 0.15 10.85
N ALA A 394 32.97 -1.06 11.36
CA ALA A 394 31.95 -1.35 12.37
C ALA A 394 32.09 -0.46 13.63
N VAL A 395 30.96 -0.14 14.28
CA VAL A 395 30.92 0.59 15.56
C VAL A 395 31.64 -0.16 16.68
N SER A 396 31.69 -1.49 16.60
CA SER A 396 32.58 -2.33 17.42
C SER A 396 32.82 -3.69 16.74
N ALA A 397 33.82 -4.43 17.22
CA ALA A 397 34.12 -5.78 16.73
C ALA A 397 32.95 -6.78 16.86
N LEU A 398 31.95 -6.51 17.72
CA LEU A 398 30.75 -7.35 17.86
C LEU A 398 29.79 -7.22 16.67
N TYR A 399 29.85 -6.11 15.93
CA TYR A 399 28.98 -5.82 14.79
C TYR A 399 29.71 -5.95 13.44
N ALA A 400 30.92 -6.52 13.40
CA ALA A 400 31.71 -6.59 12.17
C ALA A 400 31.03 -7.40 11.04
N ASP A 401 30.32 -8.47 11.39
CA ASP A 401 29.52 -9.23 10.42
C ASP A 401 28.27 -8.44 9.97
N ASN A 402 27.48 -7.87 10.89
CA ASN A 402 26.32 -7.05 10.51
C ASN A 402 26.70 -5.80 9.68
N ALA A 403 27.85 -5.18 10.00
CA ALA A 403 28.44 -4.07 9.25
C ALA A 403 28.94 -4.49 7.86
N THR A 404 29.21 -5.77 7.62
CA THR A 404 29.51 -6.29 6.28
C THR A 404 28.29 -6.17 5.35
N PHE A 405 27.08 -6.20 5.90
CA PHE A 405 25.81 -5.98 5.20
C PHE A 405 25.28 -4.54 5.36
N CYS A 406 26.04 -3.67 6.03
CA CYS A 406 25.66 -2.29 6.36
C CYS A 406 24.28 -2.18 7.04
N GLU A 407 23.99 -3.12 7.95
CA GLU A 407 22.79 -3.09 8.79
C GLU A 407 22.71 -1.78 9.60
N ARG A 408 21.47 -1.38 9.94
CA ARG A 408 21.19 -0.14 10.68
C ARG A 408 21.98 -0.09 11.99
N ASP A 409 22.58 1.06 12.28
CA ASP A 409 23.36 1.36 13.49
C ASP A 409 24.65 0.52 13.70
N THR A 410 25.12 -0.20 12.67
CA THR A 410 26.32 -1.05 12.76
C THR A 410 27.61 -0.40 12.25
N ILE A 411 27.51 0.66 11.44
CA ILE A 411 28.63 1.40 10.84
C ILE A 411 29.03 2.60 11.70
N ASP A 412 30.33 2.76 11.94
CA ASP A 412 30.89 3.97 12.56
C ASP A 412 30.88 5.13 11.55
N GLU A 413 29.88 6.00 11.67
CA GLU A 413 29.70 7.17 10.82
C GLU A 413 30.98 8.00 10.66
N SER A 414 31.77 8.16 11.73
CA SER A 414 33.00 8.96 11.72
C SER A 414 34.07 8.39 10.79
N LYS A 415 34.01 7.07 10.52
CA LYS A 415 34.87 6.37 9.56
C LYS A 415 34.28 6.33 8.14
N ALA A 416 32.97 6.53 7.98
CA ALA A 416 32.27 6.50 6.71
C ALA A 416 32.22 7.86 5.97
N VAL A 417 32.23 8.98 6.72
CA VAL A 417 32.13 10.34 6.14
C VAL A 417 33.17 10.57 5.03
N GLY A 418 32.68 11.01 3.87
CA GLY A 418 33.50 11.33 2.69
C GLY A 418 34.02 10.13 1.89
N LYS A 419 33.43 8.95 2.06
CA LYS A 419 33.83 7.69 1.41
C LYS A 419 32.63 6.97 0.79
N ILE A 420 32.91 6.04 -0.12
CA ILE A 420 31.95 5.00 -0.51
C ILE A 420 32.16 3.79 0.42
N VAL A 421 31.08 3.29 1.01
CA VAL A 421 31.10 2.06 1.81
C VAL A 421 30.69 0.89 0.92
N LEU A 422 31.52 -0.15 0.88
CA LEU A 422 31.24 -1.42 0.23
C LEU A 422 30.56 -2.37 1.23
N CYS A 423 29.38 -2.85 0.86
CA CYS A 423 28.54 -3.77 1.60
C CYS A 423 28.19 -4.97 0.69
N PHE A 424 27.88 -6.13 1.26
CA PHE A 424 27.21 -7.23 0.53
C PHE A 424 25.71 -7.21 0.80
N GLN A 425 24.90 -7.80 -0.08
CA GLN A 425 23.46 -7.94 0.16
C GLN A 425 23.13 -9.11 1.10
N ASP A 426 23.83 -10.24 0.96
CA ASP A 426 23.67 -11.42 1.83
C ASP A 426 24.94 -12.30 1.92
N ASP A 427 24.87 -13.36 2.74
CA ASP A 427 25.95 -14.35 2.89
C ASP A 427 26.19 -15.18 1.61
N VAL A 428 25.25 -15.24 0.67
CA VAL A 428 25.42 -15.96 -0.60
C VAL A 428 26.32 -15.15 -1.54
N GLU A 429 26.13 -13.83 -1.62
CA GLU A 429 27.03 -12.92 -2.33
C GLU A 429 28.42 -12.87 -1.68
N ARG A 430 28.48 -12.69 -0.35
CA ARG A 430 29.74 -12.64 0.42
C ARG A 430 30.66 -13.83 0.15
N ASN A 431 30.09 -15.00 -0.10
CA ASN A 431 30.81 -16.26 -0.36
C ASN A 431 30.91 -16.64 -1.84
N ARG A 432 30.38 -15.84 -2.78
CA ARG A 432 30.48 -16.10 -4.22
C ARG A 432 31.74 -15.48 -4.82
N THR A 433 32.52 -16.28 -5.55
CA THR A 433 33.46 -15.76 -6.53
C THR A 433 32.68 -15.26 -7.74
N ILE A 434 32.19 -14.01 -7.70
CA ILE A 434 31.41 -13.41 -8.79
C ILE A 434 32.32 -13.28 -10.03
N PRO A 435 32.06 -13.99 -11.16
CA PRO A 435 32.73 -13.73 -12.41
C PRO A 435 32.25 -12.37 -12.93
N ALA A 436 33.15 -11.51 -13.38
CA ALA A 436 32.79 -10.20 -13.91
C ALA A 436 31.69 -10.31 -14.99
N GLY A 437 30.50 -9.79 -14.70
CA GLY A 437 29.32 -9.84 -15.59
C GLY A 437 28.18 -10.76 -15.15
N ALA A 438 28.20 -11.35 -13.95
CA ALA A 438 27.01 -11.92 -13.32
C ALA A 438 26.29 -10.84 -12.48
N VAL A 439 25.00 -10.64 -12.79
CA VAL A 439 24.05 -9.76 -12.10
C VAL A 439 23.64 -10.34 -10.76
#